data_AF-A0A841LTJ6-F1
#
_entry.id   AF-A0A841LTJ6-F1
#
_cell.length_a   1.000
_cell.length_b   1.000
_cell.length_c   1.000
_cell.angle_alpha   90.00
_cell.angle_beta   90.00
_cell.angle_gamma   90.00
#
_symmetry.space_group_name_H-M   'P 1'
#
loop_
_entity.id
_entity.type
_entity.pdbx_description
1 polymer ?
#
loop_
_entity_poly.entity_id
_entity_poly.type
_entity_poly.pdbx_seq_one_letter_code
_entity_poly.pdbx_strand_id
1 'polypeptide(L)' 'MGSPYSVGTWGSCGGSLSGGAVHVVSSQMTHKLNAIAAHFLQASPDDIEPRDDLAFLRNDTGHNTSLNPSDIRELSSELR' A
#
# COMPACT_ATOMS: atom_id res chain seq x y z
N MET A 1 16.21 11.80 -7.02
CA MET A 1 16.07 11.17 -5.70
C MET A 1 16.80 9.84 -5.74
N GLY A 2 17.70 9.55 -4.80
CA GLY A 2 18.56 8.35 -4.81
C GLY A 2 18.11 7.30 -3.79
N SER A 3 18.72 6.12 -3.84
CA SER A 3 18.46 5.04 -2.89
C SER A 3 18.73 5.46 -1.44
N PRO A 4 17.92 5.00 -0.47
CA PRO A 4 18.15 5.30 0.94
C PRO A 4 19.48 4.74 1.42
N TYR A 5 20.06 5.39 2.44
CA TYR A 5 21.32 4.94 3.04
C TYR A 5 21.17 3.50 3.55
N SER A 6 22.13 2.64 3.20
CA SER A 6 22.17 1.23 3.57
C SER A 6 23.60 0.86 3.93
N VAL A 7 23.75 -0.15 4.78
CA VAL A 7 25.06 -0.72 5.17
C VAL A 7 25.75 -1.46 4.00
N GLY A 8 25.07 -1.60 2.85
CA GLY A 8 25.57 -2.31 1.68
C GLY A 8 25.43 -3.83 1.81
N THR A 9 25.83 -4.54 0.76
CA THR A 9 25.75 -6.01 0.71
C THR A 9 27.06 -6.61 1.20
N TRP A 10 27.13 -6.95 2.49
CA TRP A 10 28.21 -7.74 3.06
C TRP A 10 27.67 -8.84 3.97
N GLY A 11 28.43 -9.92 4.13
CA GLY A 11 28.09 -11.03 5.03
C GLY A 11 26.76 -11.75 4.73
N SER A 12 26.30 -11.79 3.46
CA SER A 12 24.99 -12.35 3.06
C SER A 12 23.78 -11.72 3.76
N CYS A 13 23.98 -10.58 4.43
CA CYS A 13 22.96 -9.94 5.26
C CYS A 13 21.96 -9.12 4.45
N GLY A 14 22.26 -8.89 3.17
CA GLY A 14 21.42 -8.11 2.26
C GLY A 14 19.99 -8.64 2.20
N GLY A 15 19.80 -9.95 2.11
CA GLY A 15 18.45 -10.54 2.03
C GLY A 15 17.64 -10.32 3.30
N SER A 16 18.21 -10.58 4.47
CA SER A 16 17.51 -10.44 5.76
C SER A 16 17.24 -8.98 6.13
N LEU A 17 18.21 -8.08 5.95
CA LEU A 17 18.02 -6.66 6.27
C LEU A 17 17.13 -5.95 5.27
N SER A 18 17.41 -6.10 3.97
CA SER A 18 16.63 -5.41 2.95
C SER A 18 15.23 -6.00 2.82
N GLY A 19 15.07 -7.33 2.95
CA GLY A 19 13.77 -7.99 2.95
C GLY A 19 12.89 -7.51 4.10
N GLY A 20 13.44 -7.41 5.32
CA GLY A 20 12.72 -6.86 6.47
C GLY A 20 12.34 -5.39 6.29
N ALA A 21 13.26 -4.57 5.78
CA ALA A 21 12.99 -3.15 5.52
C ALA A 21 11.89 -2.94 4.47
N VAL A 22 11.95 -3.69 3.36
CA VAL A 22 10.91 -3.64 2.32
C VAL A 22 9.57 -4.11 2.89
N HIS A 23 9.54 -5.20 3.65
CA HIS A 23 8.32 -5.69 4.28
C HIS A 23 7.67 -4.63 5.18
N VAL A 24 8.44 -3.97 6.05
CA VAL A 24 7.92 -2.92 6.94
C VAL A 24 7.34 -1.75 6.16
N VAL A 25 8.04 -1.27 5.13
CA VAL A 25 7.57 -0.15 4.31
C VAL A 25 6.32 -0.55 3.51
N SER A 26 6.29 -1.76 2.96
CA SER A 26 5.13 -2.30 2.25
C SER A 26 3.91 -2.39 3.17
N SER A 27 4.05 -2.88 4.41
CA SER A 27 2.95 -2.94 5.37
C SER A 27 2.40 -1.55 5.72
N GLN A 28 3.28 -0.55 5.90
CA GLN A 28 2.87 0.84 6.13
C GLN A 28 2.13 1.42 4.92
N MET A 29 2.58 1.08 3.71
CA MET A 29 1.93 1.50 2.47
C MET A 29 0.53 0.87 2.35
N THR A 30 0.41 -0.45 2.57
CA THR A 30 -0.88 -1.15 2.55
C THR A 30 -1.87 -0.56 3.54
N HIS A 31 -1.44 -0.21 4.75
CA HIS A 31 -2.35 0.42 5.73
C HIS A 31 -2.93 1.74 5.22
N LYS A 32 -2.11 2.59 4.58
CA LYS A 32 -2.58 3.86 4.00
C LYS A 32 -3.50 3.63 2.80
N LEU A 33 -3.16 2.68 1.93
CA LEU A 33 -4.00 2.33 0.79
C LEU A 33 -5.37 1.80 1.23
N ASN A 34 -5.41 0.97 2.28
CA ASN A 34 -6.67 0.50 2.86
C ASN A 34 -7.50 1.65 3.44
N ALA A 35 -6.88 2.64 4.10
CA ALA A 35 -7.59 3.81 4.59
C ALA A 35 -8.21 4.64 3.46
N ILE A 36 -7.49 4.80 2.34
CA ILE A 36 -7.99 5.50 1.15
C ILE A 36 -9.15 4.70 0.52
N ALA A 37 -8.97 3.39 0.32
CA ALA A 37 -10.00 2.52 -0.22
C ALA A 37 -11.26 2.49 0.67
N ALA A 38 -11.08 2.44 1.99
CA ALA A 38 -12.17 2.51 2.96
C ALA A 38 -12.96 3.82 2.85
N HIS A 39 -12.28 4.95 2.65
CA HIS A 39 -12.93 6.23 2.40
C HIS A 39 -13.77 6.21 1.11
N PHE A 40 -13.24 5.65 0.02
CA PHE A 40 -13.99 5.54 -1.24
C PHE A 40 -15.17 4.58 -1.16
N LEU A 41 -15.03 3.47 -0.43
CA LEU A 41 -16.07 2.45 -0.25
C LEU A 41 -17.04 2.77 0.90
N GLN A 42 -16.85 3.91 1.58
CA GLN A 42 -17.62 4.31 2.78
C GLN A 42 -17.69 3.18 3.84
N ALA A 43 -16.56 2.49 4.03
CA ALA A 43 -16.43 1.32 4.87
C ALA A 43 -15.37 1.53 5.96
N SER A 44 -15.30 0.61 6.92
CA SER A 44 -14.19 0.57 7.87
C SER A 44 -12.93 0.00 7.20
N PRO A 45 -11.72 0.52 7.48
CA PRO A 45 -10.47 -0.04 6.94
C PRO A 45 -10.20 -1.49 7.37
N ASP A 46 -10.77 -1.96 8.47
CA ASP A 46 -10.68 -3.37 8.92
C ASP A 46 -11.54 -4.33 8.06
N ASP A 47 -12.51 -3.79 7.33
CA ASP A 47 -13.40 -4.55 6.45
C ASP A 47 -12.85 -4.66 5.01
N ILE A 48 -11.66 -4.09 4.75
CA ILE A 48 -11.03 -4.09 3.44
C ILE A 48 -10.01 -5.23 3.33
N GLU A 49 -10.24 -6.15 2.38
CA GLU A 49 -9.30 -7.18 1.96
C GLU A 49 -8.63 -6.79 0.64
N PRO A 50 -7.31 -6.53 0.62
CA PRO A 50 -6.58 -6.35 -0.63
C PRO A 50 -6.34 -7.70 -1.33
N ARG A 51 -6.72 -7.84 -2.60
CA ARG A 51 -6.41 -9.00 -3.46
C ARG A 51 -6.04 -8.56 -4.88
N ASP A 52 -4.95 -9.10 -5.43
CA ASP A 52 -4.60 -9.03 -6.85
C ASP A 52 -4.73 -7.63 -7.50
N ASP A 53 -4.31 -6.58 -6.77
CA ASP A 53 -4.36 -5.15 -7.12
C ASP A 53 -5.68 -4.40 -6.83
N LEU A 54 -6.69 -5.08 -6.27
CA LEU A 54 -7.98 -4.50 -5.91
C LEU A 54 -8.23 -4.55 -4.40
N ALA A 55 -8.97 -3.57 -3.90
CA ALA A 55 -9.47 -3.56 -2.53
C ALA A 55 -10.94 -4.02 -2.52
N PHE A 56 -11.23 -5.09 -1.78
CA PHE A 56 -12.56 -5.67 -1.65
C PHE A 56 -13.12 -5.43 -0.25
N LEU A 57 -14.43 -5.21 -0.17
CA LEU A 57 -15.16 -5.38 1.08
C LEU A 57 -15.24 -6.87 1.41
N ARG A 58 -14.85 -7.25 2.63
CA ARG A 58 -14.80 -8.64 3.12
C ARG A 58 -16.09 -9.45 2.87
N ASN A 59 -17.25 -8.78 2.88
CA ASN A 59 -18.57 -9.40 2.80
C ASN A 59 -19.35 -9.03 1.54
N ASP A 60 -18.75 -8.38 0.55
CA ASP A 60 -19.46 -7.91 -0.64
C ASP A 60 -18.79 -8.39 -1.93
N THR A 61 -19.55 -9.10 -2.77
CA THR A 61 -19.09 -9.62 -4.07
C THR A 61 -19.17 -8.57 -5.18
N GLY A 62 -19.77 -7.39 -4.93
CA GLY A 62 -20.08 -6.39 -5.96
C GLY A 62 -19.35 -5.04 -5.85
N HIS A 63 -19.05 -4.56 -4.64
CA HIS A 63 -18.41 -3.25 -4.46
C HIS A 63 -16.88 -3.40 -4.34
N ASN A 64 -16.19 -3.25 -5.46
CA ASN A 64 -14.73 -3.17 -5.53
C ASN A 64 -14.30 -1.76 -5.91
N THR A 65 -13.14 -1.34 -5.40
CA THR A 65 -12.48 -0.13 -5.88
C THR A 65 -11.12 -0.52 -6.43
N SER A 66 -10.85 -0.13 -7.67
CA SER A 66 -9.51 -0.17 -8.25
C SER A 66 -8.88 1.19 -8.04
N LEU A 67 -7.68 1.23 -7.45
CA LEU A 67 -6.89 2.45 -7.39
C LEU A 67 -6.21 2.61 -8.75
N ASN A 68 -6.85 3.33 -9.68
CA ASN A 68 -6.23 3.62 -10.97
C ASN A 68 -5.11 4.67 -10.76
N PRO A 69 -3.96 4.57 -11.46
CA PRO A 69 -2.92 5.61 -11.41
C PRO A 69 -3.41 7.03 -11.75
N SER A 70 -4.56 7.20 -12.41
CA SER A 70 -5.23 8.50 -12.58
C SER A 70 -5.74 9.09 -11.26
N ASP A 71 -6.33 8.25 -10.40
CA ASP A 71 -7.01 8.68 -9.16
C ASP A 71 -5.96 9.08 -8.10
N ILE A 72 -4.80 8.43 -8.14
CA ILE A 72 -3.63 8.79 -7.32
C ILE A 72 -3.11 10.19 -7.67
N ARG A 73 -3.16 10.59 -8.95
CA ARG A 73 -2.74 11.94 -9.38
C ARG A 73 -3.69 13.01 -8.88
N GLU A 74 -4.99 12.76 -8.88
CA GLU A 74 -6.00 13.69 -8.38
C GLU A 74 -5.84 13.91 -6.86
N LEU A 75 -5.67 12.83 -6.09
CA LEU A 75 -5.38 12.90 -4.66
C LEU A 75 -4.07 13.66 -4.34
N SER A 76 -3.06 13.56 -5.21
CA SER A 76 -1.80 14.29 -5.05
C SER A 76 -1.92 15.80 -5.33
N SER A 77 -2.95 16.20 -6.10
CA SER A 77 -3.20 17.60 -6.44
C SER A 77 -3.98 18.34 -5.34
N GLU A 78 -4.80 17.64 -4.57
CA GLU A 78 -5.53 18.20 -3.42
C GLU A 78 -4.68 18.31 -2.14
N LEU A 79 -3.59 17.52 -2.04
CA LEU A 79 -2.69 17.51 -0.89
C LEU A 79 -1.52 18.52 -0.98
N ARG A 80 -1.68 19.60 -1.76
CA ARG A 80 -0.63 20.62 -1.98
C ARG A 80 -0.94 21.96 -1.32
#